data_AF-A0A1V4KUR5-F1
#
_entry.id   AF-A0A1V4KUR5-F1
#
_cell.length_a   1.000
_cell.length_b   1.000
_cell.length_c   1.000
_cell.angle_alpha   90.00
_cell.angle_beta   90.00
_cell.angle_gamma   90.00
#
_symmetry.space_group_name_H-M   'P 1'
#
loop_
_entity.id
_entity.type
_entity.pdbx_description
1 polymer ?
#
loop_
_entity_poly.entity_id
_entity_poly.type
_entity_poly.pdbx_seq_one_letter_code
_entity_poly.pdbx_strand_id
1 'polypeptide(L)'
;MPEQDLDACLLQRGKRQSAGTCCLTMKLLTAALLLLFIAMCLASAEGVKCKCSRKGPKIRFSNVRKLEIKPRYPFCVEEMIIVTLWTRVRGEQQHCLNPKRQNTVRLLKWYRVWKEKGRVYEE
;
A
#
# COMPACT_ATOMS: atom_id res chain seq x y z
N MET A 1 10.13 -21.48 21.73
CA MET A 1 10.15 -22.95 21.72
C MET A 1 9.84 -23.44 20.32
N PRO A 2 10.87 -23.82 19.55
CA PRO A 2 10.79 -25.03 18.75
C PRO A 2 12.05 -25.89 19.02
N GLU A 3 11.86 -27.02 19.71
CA GLU A 3 12.92 -27.95 20.10
C GLU A 3 12.61 -29.37 19.60
N GLN A 4 12.13 -29.52 18.35
CA GLN A 4 11.64 -30.81 17.85
C GLN A 4 12.17 -31.28 16.47
N ASP A 5 13.12 -30.60 15.83
CA ASP A 5 13.62 -31.02 14.50
C ASP A 5 14.96 -31.79 14.53
N LEU A 6 15.47 -32.19 15.69
CA LEU A 6 16.77 -32.89 15.79
C LEU A 6 16.67 -34.43 15.77
N ASP A 7 15.47 -35.00 15.93
CA ASP A 7 15.31 -36.46 16.07
C ASP A 7 15.08 -37.21 14.74
N ALA A 8 14.83 -36.51 13.62
CA ALA A 8 14.59 -37.17 12.33
C ALA A 8 15.86 -37.76 11.68
N CYS A 9 17.06 -37.52 12.23
CA CYS A 9 18.32 -37.99 11.64
C CYS A 9 18.78 -39.38 12.16
N LEU A 10 18.18 -39.92 13.23
CA LEU A 10 18.72 -41.10 13.93
C LEU A 10 18.09 -42.46 13.55
N LEU A 11 17.22 -42.54 12.54
CA LEU A 11 16.58 -43.81 12.13
C LEU A 11 17.06 -44.42 10.81
N GLN A 12 18.22 -44.01 10.29
CA GLN A 12 18.82 -44.56 9.05
C GLN A 12 20.15 -45.30 9.34
N ARG A 13 20.22 -46.07 10.44
CA ARG A 13 21.41 -46.80 10.88
C ARG A 13 21.57 -48.15 10.16
N GLY A 14 21.57 -48.17 8.82
CA GLY A 14 21.58 -49.44 8.08
C GLY A 14 22.09 -49.49 6.65
N LYS A 15 22.48 -48.37 6.02
CA LYS A 15 23.15 -48.41 4.70
C LYS A 15 24.25 -47.37 4.63
N ARG A 16 25.45 -47.88 4.40
CA ARG A 16 26.70 -47.15 4.16
C ARG A 16 26.61 -46.42 2.81
N GLN A 17 25.79 -45.37 2.73
CA GLN A 17 25.76 -44.45 1.60
C GLN A 17 25.19 -43.10 2.02
N SER A 18 26.08 -42.09 1.97
CA SER A 18 25.75 -40.70 1.74
C SER A 18 25.27 -39.84 2.93
N ALA A 19 26.19 -39.59 3.86
CA ALA A 19 26.15 -38.39 4.73
C ALA A 19 26.08 -37.08 3.91
N GLY A 20 26.49 -37.11 2.64
CA GLY A 20 26.37 -35.98 1.71
C GLY A 20 24.92 -35.62 1.36
N THR A 21 24.02 -36.61 1.18
CA THR A 21 22.63 -36.33 0.76
C THR A 21 21.76 -35.74 1.87
N CYS A 22 21.96 -36.10 3.14
CA CYS A 22 21.17 -35.53 4.25
C CYS A 22 21.47 -34.04 4.51
N CYS A 23 22.72 -33.62 4.33
CA CYS A 23 23.07 -32.20 4.43
C CYS A 23 22.54 -31.39 3.25
N LEU A 24 22.47 -32.00 2.06
CA LEU A 24 21.87 -31.35 0.88
C LEU A 24 20.36 -31.18 1.04
N THR A 25 19.63 -32.16 1.57
CA THR A 25 18.16 -32.08 1.75
C THR A 25 17.76 -30.97 2.72
N MET A 26 18.46 -30.81 3.84
CA MET A 26 18.21 -29.71 4.80
C MET A 26 18.46 -28.33 4.18
N LYS A 27 19.55 -28.18 3.40
CA LYS A 27 19.87 -26.93 2.69
C LYS A 27 18.85 -26.62 1.60
N LEU A 28 18.39 -27.64 0.86
CA LEU A 28 17.34 -27.53 -0.15
C LEU A 28 15.99 -27.13 0.47
N LEU A 29 15.64 -27.70 1.63
CA LEU A 29 14.44 -27.32 2.39
C LEU A 29 14.53 -25.87 2.88
N THR A 30 15.68 -25.46 3.40
CA THR A 30 15.88 -24.09 3.89
C THR A 30 15.84 -23.08 2.74
N ALA A 31 16.45 -23.41 1.60
CA ALA A 31 16.40 -22.59 0.40
C ALA A 31 14.98 -22.50 -0.18
N ALA A 32 14.24 -23.61 -0.21
CA ALA A 32 12.84 -23.62 -0.65
C ALA A 32 11.94 -22.78 0.27
N LEU A 33 12.10 -22.90 1.59
CA LEU A 33 11.40 -22.08 2.57
C LEU A 33 11.74 -20.60 2.42
N LEU A 34 13.02 -20.25 2.26
CA LEU A 34 13.46 -18.87 2.00
C LEU A 34 12.84 -18.31 0.72
N LEU A 35 12.84 -19.08 -0.37
CA LEU A 35 12.19 -18.68 -1.63
C LEU A 35 10.69 -18.45 -1.45
N LEU A 36 10.02 -19.29 -0.66
CA LEU A 36 8.58 -19.17 -0.38
C LEU A 36 8.27 -17.92 0.47
N PHE A 37 9.12 -17.62 1.45
CA PHE A 37 9.05 -16.38 2.23
C PHE A 37 9.25 -15.14 1.36
N ILE A 38 10.25 -15.15 0.48
CA ILE A 38 10.50 -14.04 -0.46
C ILE A 38 9.29 -13.82 -1.38
N ALA A 39 8.71 -14.91 -1.91
CA ALA A 39 7.51 -14.83 -2.75
C ALA A 39 6.31 -14.25 -1.99
N MET A 40 6.08 -14.64 -0.72
CA MET A 40 5.04 -14.05 0.12
C MET A 40 5.30 -12.57 0.46
N CYS A 41 6.55 -12.19 0.72
CA CYS A 41 6.94 -10.79 0.94
C CYS A 41 6.68 -9.92 -0.30
N LEU A 42 7.00 -10.42 -1.50
CA LEU A 42 6.73 -9.72 -2.76
C LEU A 42 5.22 -9.61 -3.02
N ALA A 43 4.46 -10.69 -2.85
CA ALA A 43 3.01 -10.68 -3.04
C ALA A 43 2.27 -9.78 -2.03
N SER A 44 2.76 -9.69 -0.78
CA SER A 44 2.18 -8.79 0.21
C SER A 44 2.54 -7.31 -0.03
N ALA A 45 3.68 -7.02 -0.66
CA ALA A 45 4.07 -5.67 -1.05
C ALA A 45 3.17 -5.09 -2.16
N GLU A 46 2.75 -5.92 -3.12
CA GLU A 46 1.75 -5.54 -4.13
C GLU A 46 0.36 -5.26 -3.53
N GLY A 47 0.12 -5.75 -2.31
CA GLY A 47 -1.14 -5.67 -1.59
C GLY A 47 -1.27 -4.52 -0.59
N VAL A 48 -0.36 -3.53 -0.58
CA VAL A 48 -0.54 -2.30 0.23
C VAL A 48 -1.69 -1.49 -0.37
N LYS A 49 -2.92 -1.94 -0.11
CA LYS A 49 -4.17 -1.32 -0.54
C LYS A 49 -4.10 0.16 -0.14
N CYS A 50 -3.96 1.02 -1.14
CA CYS A 50 -3.86 2.46 -0.97
C CYS A 50 -5.21 3.01 -0.50
N LYS A 51 -5.53 2.78 0.76
CA LYS A 51 -6.81 3.13 1.36
C LYS A 51 -6.76 4.58 1.80
N CYS A 52 -7.60 5.39 1.20
CA CYS A 52 -7.91 6.72 1.71
C CYS A 52 -9.06 6.63 2.72
N SER A 53 -9.15 7.63 3.61
CA SER A 53 -10.11 7.60 4.72
C SER A 53 -11.53 7.32 4.20
N ARG A 54 -12.26 6.42 4.89
CA ARG A 54 -13.63 6.06 4.50
C ARG A 54 -14.60 7.23 4.63
N LYS A 55 -14.32 8.19 5.51
CA LYS A 55 -15.13 9.40 5.72
C LYS A 55 -14.38 10.60 5.15
N GLY A 56 -14.95 11.22 4.11
CA GLY A 56 -14.41 12.44 3.52
C GLY A 56 -14.62 13.64 4.46
N PRO A 57 -13.62 14.53 4.62
CA PRO A 57 -13.79 15.76 5.39
C PRO A 57 -14.80 16.70 4.70
N LYS A 58 -15.47 17.55 5.47
CA LYS A 58 -16.34 18.60 4.93
C LYS A 58 -15.48 19.72 4.33
N ILE A 59 -15.22 19.62 3.02
CA ILE A 59 -14.39 20.56 2.27
C ILE A 59 -15.21 21.81 1.91
N ARG A 60 -14.69 22.99 2.28
CA ARG A 60 -15.17 24.27 1.75
C ARG A 60 -14.22 24.71 0.64
N PHE A 61 -14.76 25.07 -0.53
CA PHE A 61 -13.94 25.40 -1.70
C PHE A 61 -12.99 26.60 -1.47
N SER A 62 -13.41 27.59 -0.67
CA SER A 62 -12.58 28.73 -0.26
C SER A 62 -11.28 28.36 0.44
N ASN A 63 -11.24 27.19 1.09
CA ASN A 63 -10.09 26.74 1.85
C ASN A 63 -9.17 25.84 1.02
N VAL A 64 -9.56 25.48 -0.20
CA VAL A 64 -8.76 24.62 -1.08
C VAL A 64 -7.68 25.46 -1.73
N ARG A 65 -6.41 25.21 -1.36
CA ARG A 65 -5.25 25.84 -2.02
C ARG A 65 -4.85 25.11 -3.27
N LYS A 66 -4.81 23.78 -3.20
CA LYS A 66 -4.32 22.93 -4.28
C LYS A 66 -5.13 21.64 -4.35
N LEU A 67 -5.39 21.22 -5.58
CA LEU A 67 -5.97 19.92 -5.88
C LEU A 67 -5.03 19.23 -6.87
N GLU A 68 -4.47 18.10 -6.45
CA GLU A 68 -3.55 17.29 -7.27
C GLU A 68 -4.14 15.89 -7.45
N ILE A 69 -4.01 15.35 -8.65
CA ILE A 69 -4.31 13.96 -8.95
C ILE A 69 -2.96 13.26 -9.04
N LYS A 70 -2.61 12.51 -7.99
CA LYS A 70 -1.34 11.82 -7.87
C LYS A 70 -1.54 10.48 -7.14
N PRO A 71 -0.79 9.44 -7.48
CA PRO A 71 -0.77 8.23 -6.68
C PRO A 71 -0.23 8.55 -5.27
N ARG A 72 -0.82 7.95 -4.23
CA ARG A 72 -0.44 8.24 -2.84
C ARG A 72 0.93 7.66 -2.46
N TYR A 73 1.27 6.52 -3.06
CA TYR A 73 2.57 5.84 -2.90
C TYR A 73 3.03 5.30 -4.26
N PRO A 74 4.34 5.13 -4.48
CA PRO A 74 4.89 4.67 -5.75
C PRO A 74 4.41 3.27 -6.16
N PHE A 75 3.93 2.46 -5.21
CA PHE A 75 3.38 1.13 -5.44
C PHE A 75 1.85 1.14 -5.67
N CYS A 76 1.21 2.32 -5.62
CA CYS A 76 -0.23 2.46 -5.91
C CYS A 76 -0.45 2.63 -7.41
N VAL A 77 -1.04 1.61 -8.04
CA VAL A 77 -1.52 1.71 -9.43
C VAL A 77 -2.73 2.67 -9.54
N GLU A 78 -3.51 2.80 -8.46
CA GLU A 78 -4.70 3.64 -8.44
C GLU A 78 -4.35 5.12 -8.20
N GLU A 79 -4.70 5.97 -9.16
CA GLU A 79 -4.65 7.42 -8.99
C GLU A 79 -5.58 7.85 -7.85
N MET A 80 -5.09 8.76 -7.00
CA MET A 80 -5.85 9.29 -5.88
C MET A 80 -5.91 10.81 -6.00
N ILE A 81 -6.95 11.41 -5.42
CA ILE A 81 -7.12 12.86 -5.43
C ILE A 81 -6.64 13.38 -4.07
N ILE A 82 -5.56 14.16 -4.10
CA ILE A 82 -5.00 14.81 -2.93
C ILE A 82 -5.49 16.26 -2.92
N VAL A 83 -6.24 16.60 -1.87
CA VAL A 83 -6.76 17.95 -1.66
C VAL A 83 -6.01 18.58 -0.50
N THR A 84 -5.42 19.72 -0.77
CA THR A 84 -4.72 20.50 0.24
C THR A 84 -5.60 21.64 0.72
N LEU A 85 -6.04 21.54 1.97
CA LEU A 85 -6.87 22.52 2.65
C LEU A 85 -6.02 23.42 3.52
N TRP A 86 -6.27 24.71 3.49
CA TRP A 86 -5.73 25.64 4.46
C TRP A 86 -6.73 25.86 5.59
N THR A 87 -6.28 25.66 6.82
CA THR A 87 -7.05 25.97 8.03
C THR A 87 -6.25 26.93 8.90
N ARG A 88 -6.91 27.93 9.49
CA ARG A 88 -6.22 28.89 10.39
C ARG A 88 -5.65 28.23 11.64
N VAL A 89 -6.21 27.09 12.07
CA VAL A 89 -5.87 26.41 13.33
C VAL A 89 -4.75 25.40 13.17
N ARG A 90 -4.75 24.62 12.08
CA ARG A 90 -3.77 23.54 11.86
C ARG A 90 -2.84 23.79 10.66
N GLY A 91 -2.97 24.93 9.99
CA GLY A 91 -2.21 25.26 8.79
C GLY A 91 -2.66 24.45 7.58
N GLU A 92 -1.70 24.01 6.78
CA GLU A 92 -1.90 23.25 5.55
C GLU A 92 -2.14 21.76 5.84
N GLN A 93 -3.34 21.29 5.53
CA GLN A 93 -3.78 19.92 5.76
C GLN A 93 -4.06 19.20 4.45
N GLN A 94 -3.35 18.10 4.22
CA GLN A 94 -3.55 17.27 3.03
C GLN A 94 -4.55 16.15 3.33
N HIS A 95 -5.52 15.98 2.43
CA HIS A 95 -6.53 14.95 2.51
C HIS A 95 -6.55 14.11 1.23
N CYS A 96 -6.56 12.79 1.39
CA CYS A 96 -6.78 11.89 0.28
C CYS A 96 -8.27 11.57 0.09
N LEU A 97 -8.74 11.69 -1.15
CA LEU A 97 -10.07 11.28 -1.60
C LEU A 97 -9.94 10.16 -2.65
N ASN A 98 -10.81 9.16 -2.56
CA ASN A 98 -10.87 8.07 -3.52
C ASN A 98 -11.73 8.50 -4.75
N PRO A 99 -11.21 8.41 -5.99
CA PRO A 99 -11.93 8.84 -7.19
C PRO A 99 -13.15 7.95 -7.52
N LYS A 100 -13.16 6.69 -7.11
CA LYS A 100 -14.29 5.75 -7.34
C LYS A 100 -15.55 6.13 -6.53
N ARG A 101 -15.43 7.07 -5.57
CA ARG A 101 -16.58 7.51 -4.74
C ARG A 101 -17.36 8.62 -5.45
N GLN A 102 -18.67 8.42 -5.57
CA GLN A 102 -19.60 9.40 -6.17
C GLN A 102 -19.50 10.81 -5.53
N ASN A 103 -19.28 10.89 -4.22
CA ASN A 103 -19.11 12.17 -3.52
C ASN A 103 -17.85 12.92 -4.00
N THR A 104 -16.76 12.20 -4.23
CA THR A 104 -15.51 12.78 -4.74
C THR A 104 -15.70 13.30 -6.17
N VAL A 105 -16.41 12.54 -7.03
CA VAL A 105 -16.73 12.96 -8.40
C VAL A 105 -17.58 14.23 -8.40
N ARG A 106 -18.62 14.29 -7.56
CA ARG A 106 -19.44 15.51 -7.41
C ARG A 106 -18.61 16.68 -6.91
N LEU A 107 -17.76 16.46 -5.90
CA LEU A 107 -16.90 17.50 -5.36
C LEU A 107 -15.96 18.08 -6.43
N LEU A 108 -15.35 17.22 -7.25
CA LEU A 108 -14.52 17.66 -8.37
C LEU A 108 -15.30 18.47 -9.40
N LYS A 109 -16.50 18.02 -9.76
CA LYS A 109 -17.37 18.74 -10.72
C LYS A 109 -17.70 20.14 -10.21
N TRP A 110 -18.13 20.26 -8.96
CA TRP A 110 -18.45 21.56 -8.34
C TRP A 110 -17.23 22.45 -8.15
N TYR A 111 -16.07 21.87 -7.81
CA TYR A 111 -14.83 22.62 -7.67
C TYR A 111 -14.39 23.24 -9.00
N ARG A 112 -14.54 22.52 -10.13
CA ARG A 112 -14.25 23.06 -11.46
C ARG A 112 -15.13 24.28 -11.77
N VAL A 113 -16.45 24.16 -11.59
CA VAL A 113 -17.39 25.26 -11.80
C VAL A 113 -17.07 26.46 -10.90
N TRP A 114 -16.74 26.22 -9.63
CA TRP A 114 -16.36 27.28 -8.71
C TRP A 114 -15.07 27.99 -9.15
N LYS A 115 -14.06 27.23 -9.61
CA LYS A 115 -12.79 27.78 -10.09
C LYS A 115 -12.95 28.58 -11.38
N GLU A 116 -13.77 28.10 -12.32
CA GLU A 116 -14.11 28.81 -13.56
C GLU A 116 -14.80 30.14 -13.24
N LYS A 117 -15.81 30.14 -12.35
CA LYS A 117 -16.45 31.38 -11.89
C LYS A 117 -15.47 32.34 -11.22
N GLY A 118 -14.58 31.82 -10.36
CA GLY A 118 -13.57 32.65 -9.68
C GLY A 118 -12.60 33.33 -10.66
N ARG A 119 -12.19 32.65 -11.73
CA ARG A 119 -11.34 33.24 -12.77
C ARG A 119 -12.02 34.36 -13.55
N VAL A 120 -13.33 34.25 -13.81
CA VAL A 120 -14.09 35.27 -14.55
C VAL A 120 -14.16 36.61 -13.80
N TYR A 121 -13.96 36.64 -12.47
CA TYR A 121 -13.93 37.87 -11.69
C TYR A 121 -12.52 38.45 -11.48
N GLU A 122 -11.46 37.77 -11.96
CA GLU A 122 -10.08 38.28 -11.91
C GLU A 122 -9.59 38.84 -13.27
N GLU A 123 -10.33 38.61 -14.35
CA GLU A 123 -10.10 39.18 -15.70
C GLU A 123 -10.91 40.47 -15.89
#